data_AF-A0A0F9QVP8-F1
#
_entry.id   AF-A0A0F9QVP8-F1
#
_cell.length_a   1.000
_cell.length_b   1.000
_cell.length_c   1.000
_cell.angle_alpha   90.00
_cell.angle_beta   90.00
_cell.angle_gamma   90.00
#
_symmetry.space_group_name_H-M   'P 1'
#
loop_
_entity.id
_entity.type
_entity.pdbx_description
1 polymer ?
#
loop_
_entity_poly.entity_id
_entity_poly.type
_entity_poly.pdbx_seq_one_letter_code
_entity_poly.pdbx_strand_id
1 'polypeptide(L)' 'MPTEEEIRAWVRDEQAKIDAEKQEACLHSKSGTLRMEDRVVVCDSCGKELKLGEDDGYNEETVEADKKRILETRGK' A
#
# COMPACT_ATOMS: atom_id res chain seq x y z
N MET A 1 3.17 -39.26 -12.06
CA MET A 1 2.41 -38.00 -12.16
C MET A 1 2.28 -37.43 -10.76
N PRO A 2 2.40 -36.11 -10.58
CA PRO A 2 2.10 -35.48 -9.30
C PRO A 2 0.66 -35.79 -8.88
N THR A 3 0.46 -35.94 -7.59
CA THR A 3 -0.83 -36.15 -6.95
C THR A 3 -1.66 -34.87 -6.97
N GLU A 4 -2.98 -35.00 -6.78
CA GLU A 4 -3.86 -33.84 -6.70
C GLU A 4 -3.48 -32.89 -5.55
N GLU A 5 -3.01 -33.44 -4.43
CA GLU A 5 -2.54 -32.65 -3.29
C GLU A 5 -1.28 -31.85 -3.62
N GLU A 6 -0.32 -32.45 -4.33
CA GLU A 6 0.88 -31.77 -4.80
C GLU A 6 0.55 -30.65 -5.80
N ILE A 7 -0.39 -30.89 -6.72
CA ILE A 7 -0.84 -29.87 -7.68
C ILE A 7 -1.52 -28.71 -6.94
N ARG A 8 -2.39 -28.99 -5.96
CA ARG A 8 -3.07 -27.95 -5.16
C ARG A 8 -2.09 -27.16 -4.28
N ALA A 9 -1.03 -27.80 -3.79
CA ALA A 9 0.03 -27.13 -3.04
C ALA A 9 0.82 -26.18 -3.96
N TRP A 10 1.19 -26.66 -5.15
CA TRP A 10 1.88 -25.86 -6.16
C TRP A 10 1.06 -24.65 -6.61
N VAL A 11 -0.24 -24.83 -6.91
CA VAL A 11 -1.12 -23.71 -7.31
C VAL A 11 -1.20 -22.64 -6.21
N ARG A 12 -1.26 -23.03 -4.94
CA ARG A 12 -1.28 -22.08 -3.82
C ARG A 12 0.03 -21.31 -3.69
N ASP A 13 1.16 -22.00 -3.85
CA ASP A 13 2.49 -21.37 -3.80
C ASP A 13 2.68 -20.37 -4.95
N GLU A 14 2.30 -20.75 -6.17
CA GLU A 14 2.37 -19.86 -7.33
C GLU A 14 1.43 -18.67 -7.20
N GLN A 15 0.21 -18.89 -6.71
CA GLN A 15 -0.73 -17.79 -6.48
C GLN A 15 -0.18 -16.80 -5.46
N ALA A 16 0.45 -17.29 -4.39
CA ALA A 16 1.09 -16.43 -3.38
C ALA A 16 2.23 -15.58 -3.97
N LYS A 17 3.04 -16.14 -4.88
CA LYS A 17 4.09 -15.38 -5.60
C LYS A 17 3.48 -14.30 -6.48
N ILE A 18 2.48 -14.65 -7.29
CA ILE A 18 1.78 -13.70 -8.17
C ILE A 18 1.16 -12.56 -7.35
N ASP A 19 0.55 -12.88 -6.22
CA ASP A 19 -0.08 -11.87 -5.37
C ASP A 19 0.97 -10.95 -4.72
N ALA A 20 2.12 -11.48 -4.32
CA ALA A 20 3.25 -10.68 -3.86
C ALA A 20 3.76 -9.73 -4.95
N GLU A 21 4.02 -10.23 -6.16
CA GLU A 21 4.48 -9.43 -7.30
C GLU A 21 3.46 -8.32 -7.66
N LYS A 22 2.16 -8.62 -7.64
CA LYS A 22 1.10 -7.63 -7.86
C LYS A 22 1.11 -6.54 -6.79
N GLN A 23 1.34 -6.90 -5.53
CA GLN A 23 1.40 -5.94 -4.44
C GLN A 23 2.67 -5.07 -4.52
N GLU A 24 3.80 -5.61 -4.95
CA GLU A 24 5.02 -4.84 -5.21
C GLU A 24 4.87 -3.88 -6.38
N ALA A 25 4.23 -4.32 -7.47
CA ALA A 25 3.97 -3.48 -8.64
C ALA A 25 2.87 -2.43 -8.40
N CYS A 26 2.06 -2.58 -7.34
CA CYS A 26 1.01 -1.62 -7.03
C CYS A 26 1.62 -0.33 -6.44
N LEU A 27 1.38 0.80 -7.12
CA LEU A 27 1.84 2.10 -6.65
C LEU A 27 0.95 2.71 -5.55
N HIS A 28 -0.11 2.01 -5.13
CA HIS A 28 -1.05 2.40 -4.07
C HIS A 28 -1.58 3.86 -4.13
N SER A 29 -1.54 4.48 -5.32
CA SER A 29 -1.80 5.91 -5.51
C SER A 29 -3.18 6.22 -6.09
N LYS A 30 -3.95 5.20 -6.48
CA LYS A 30 -5.21 5.36 -7.21
C LYS A 30 -6.46 5.27 -6.34
N SER A 31 -6.62 4.18 -5.59
CA SER A 31 -7.82 3.96 -4.78
C SER A 31 -7.58 2.99 -3.62
N GLY A 32 -8.34 3.19 -2.55
CA GLY A 32 -8.40 2.30 -1.41
C GLY A 32 -9.59 2.61 -0.51
N THR A 33 -10.07 1.59 0.19
CA THR A 33 -11.14 1.67 1.17
C THR A 33 -10.55 1.82 2.57
N LEU A 34 -10.89 2.91 3.25
CA LEU A 34 -10.47 3.15 4.64
C LEU A 34 -11.38 2.42 5.63
N ARG A 35 -10.80 1.51 6.41
CA ARG A 35 -11.41 0.93 7.60
C ARG A 35 -11.05 1.76 8.82
N MET A 36 -12.02 2.53 9.29
CA MET A 36 -11.83 3.50 10.39
C MET A 36 -11.54 2.85 11.75
N GLU A 37 -12.05 1.64 11.99
CA GLU A 37 -11.89 0.92 13.27
C GLU A 37 -10.41 0.59 13.53
N ASP A 38 -9.70 0.10 12.51
CA ASP A 38 -8.30 -0.33 12.61
C ASP A 38 -7.31 0.67 12.01
N ARG A 39 -7.80 1.80 11.48
CA ARG A 39 -7.01 2.78 10.72
C ARG A 39 -6.19 2.14 9.59
N VAL A 40 -6.82 1.25 8.82
CA VAL A 40 -6.19 0.56 7.69
C VAL A 40 -6.83 1.01 6.38
N VAL A 41 -6.02 1.42 5.41
CA VAL A 41 -6.45 1.59 4.02
C VAL A 41 -6.21 0.28 3.29
N VAL A 42 -7.28 -0.31 2.77
CA VAL A 42 -7.20 -1.50 1.91
C VAL A 42 -7.17 -1.03 0.47
N CYS A 43 -6.12 -1.33 -0.29
CA CYS A 43 -6.08 -0.99 -1.70
C CYS A 43 -7.11 -1.82 -2.49
N ASP A 44 -8.02 -1.19 -3.22
CA ASP A 44 -9.08 -1.91 -3.94
C ASP A 44 -8.52 -2.70 -5.15
N SER A 45 -7.30 -2.36 -5.60
CA SER A 45 -6.67 -3.00 -6.77
C SER A 45 -5.90 -4.27 -6.43
N CYS A 46 -5.16 -4.27 -5.31
CA CYS A 46 -4.29 -5.40 -4.92
C CYS A 46 -4.67 -6.02 -3.58
N GLY A 47 -5.68 -5.48 -2.88
CA GLY A 47 -6.12 -5.94 -1.56
C GLY A 47 -5.13 -5.69 -0.43
N LYS A 48 -4.01 -5.01 -0.69
CA LYS A 48 -2.98 -4.76 0.32
C LYS A 48 -3.52 -3.85 1.41
N GLU A 49 -3.32 -4.26 2.65
CA GLU A 49 -3.62 -3.47 3.84
C GLU A 49 -2.45 -2.53 4.15
N LEU A 50 -2.74 -1.23 4.18
CA LEU A 50 -1.81 -0.16 4.50
C LEU A 50 -2.24 0.45 5.84
N LYS A 51 -1.45 0.25 6.89
CA LYS A 51 -1.75 0.85 8.20
C LYS A 51 -1.45 2.34 8.18
N LEU A 52 -2.42 3.16 8.54
CA LEU A 52 -2.23 4.59 8.76
C LEU A 52 -1.66 4.81 10.15
N GLY A 53 -0.37 5.16 10.24
CA GLY A 53 0.28 5.59 11.48
C GLY A 53 1.40 4.67 12.00
N GLU A 54 1.81 3.66 11.23
CA GLU A 54 3.10 3.00 11.46
C GLU A 54 4.11 3.74 10.57
N ASP A 55 4.83 4.69 11.18
CA ASP A 55 5.83 5.62 10.62
C ASP A 55 6.42 5.16 9.26
N ASP A 56 5.73 5.54 8.19
CA ASP A 56 6.08 5.28 6.80
C ASP A 56 6.97 6.41 6.23
N GLY A 57 7.67 7.15 7.10
CA GLY A 57 8.51 8.27 6.68
C GLY A 57 7.71 9.55 6.44
N TYR A 58 6.66 9.78 7.24
CA TYR A 58 5.99 11.08 7.33
C TYR A 58 6.97 12.09 7.96
N ASN A 59 7.89 12.62 7.15
CA ASN A 59 8.85 13.61 7.63
C ASN A 59 8.14 14.96 7.81
N GLU A 60 7.68 15.23 9.03
CA GLU A 60 7.04 16.47 9.45
C GLU A 60 7.83 17.73 9.01
N GLU A 61 9.16 17.63 8.91
CA GLU A 61 10.06 18.67 8.42
C GLU A 61 9.76 19.08 6.96
N THR A 62 9.40 18.12 6.10
CA THR A 62 9.06 18.42 4.69
C THR A 62 7.71 19.12 4.56
N VAL A 63 6.76 18.80 5.44
CA VAL A 63 5.43 19.43 5.46
C VAL A 63 5.53 20.87 5.98
N GLU A 64 6.35 21.13 6.99
CA GLU A 64 6.62 22.49 7.45
C GLU A 64 7.36 23.32 6.40
N ALA A 65 8.36 22.73 5.72
CA ALA A 65 9.08 23.39 4.64
C ALA A 65 8.16 23.76 3.46
N ASP A 66 7.26 22.85 3.06
CA ASP A 66 6.29 23.13 1.99
C ASP A 66 5.22 24.15 2.43
N LYS A 67 4.73 24.08 3.67
CA LYS A 67 3.82 25.10 4.22
C LYS A 67 4.47 26.49 4.19
N LYS A 68 5.75 26.59 4.59
CA LYS A 68 6.51 27.85 4.57
C LYS A 68 6.67 28.38 3.15
N ARG A 69 7.03 27.52 2.18
CA ARG A 69 7.17 27.90 0.76
C ARG A 69 5.84 28.38 0.14
N ILE A 70 4.72 27.75 0.49
CA ILE A 70 3.38 28.15 0.03
C ILE A 70 2.98 29.51 0.61
N LEU A 71 3.33 29.79 1.87
CA LEU A 71 3.06 31.08 2.51
C LEU A 71 3.91 32.21 1.92
N GLU A 72 5.18 31.95 1.59
CA GLU A 72 6.09 32.93 0.97
C GLU A 72 5.71 33.25 -0.49
N THR A 73 5.10 32.31 -1.22
CA THR A 73 4.64 32.52 -2.60
C THR A 73 3.27 33.18 -2.71
N ARG A 74 2.42 33.08 -1.66
CA ARG A 74 1.10 33.74 -1.59
C ARG A 74 1.13 35.15 -1.01
N GLY A 75 2.29 35.62 -0.54
CA GLY A 75 2.51 36.94 0.04
C GLY A 75 3.12 37.99 -0.91
N LYS A 76 3.09 37.77 -2.23
CA LYS A 76 3.47 38.76 -3.26
C LYS A 76 2.28 39.17 -4.11
#